data_AF-L2G3Z7-F1
#
_entry.id   AF-L2G3Z7-F1
#
_cell.length_a   1.000
_cell.length_b   1.000
_cell.length_c   1.000
_cell.angle_alpha   90.00
_cell.angle_beta   90.00
_cell.angle_gamma   90.00
#
_symmetry.space_group_name_H-M   'P 1'
#
loop_
_entity.id
_entity.type
_entity.pdbx_description
1 polymer ?
#
loop_
_entity_poly.entity_id
_entity_poly.type
_entity_poly.pdbx_seq_one_letter_code
_entity_poly.pdbx_strand_id
1 'polypeptide(L)'
;MEIWPLWLCPLRAIEAPSFHPYTTEPGGEAPQPMLNVGVWGHSSKKIDRFMRQNRDLEAKLMELGGRKVLYSHAYYTEKEFWDMYDKNWYTKLRERYSATSLPDVYDKVVVDVTKEKERKSIRDKVAVTWPFAGLIGVWSAIRK
;
A
#
# COMPACT_ATOMS: atom_id res chain seq x y z
N MET A 1 -0.97 -2.11 19.17
CA MET A 1 -0.35 -0.97 18.46
C MET A 1 -1.02 0.26 19.01
N GLU A 2 -0.28 1.33 19.30
CA GLU A 2 -0.88 2.61 19.66
C GLU A 2 -1.26 3.31 18.36
N ILE A 3 -2.50 3.07 17.91
CA ILE A 3 -3.04 3.65 16.68
C ILE A 3 -3.98 4.78 17.09
N TRP A 4 -3.42 5.98 17.14
CA TRP A 4 -4.14 7.21 17.43
C TRP A 4 -3.34 8.40 16.89
N PRO A 5 -3.97 9.38 16.21
CA PRO A 5 -5.41 9.52 15.97
C PRO A 5 -5.96 8.63 14.84
N LEU A 6 -7.29 8.52 14.80
CA LEU A 6 -8.04 7.93 13.68
C LEU A 6 -8.80 9.03 12.94
N TRP A 7 -8.81 8.98 11.60
CA TRP A 7 -9.64 9.84 10.77
C TRP A 7 -10.76 9.03 10.15
N LEU A 8 -11.98 9.57 10.19
CA LEU A 8 -13.17 8.94 9.64
C LEU A 8 -13.70 9.84 8.51
N CYS A 9 -13.74 9.30 7.29
CA CYS A 9 -14.20 10.02 6.12
C CYS A 9 -15.31 9.21 5.42
N PRO A 10 -16.58 9.65 5.51
CA PRO A 10 -17.68 9.02 4.78
C PRO A 10 -17.44 9.14 3.27
N LEU A 11 -17.60 8.03 2.56
CA LEU A 11 -17.48 7.93 1.11
C LEU A 11 -18.82 7.55 0.51
N ARG A 12 -19.12 8.12 -0.66
CA ARG A 12 -20.30 7.76 -1.44
C ARG A 12 -20.17 6.34 -1.97
N ALA A 13 -21.30 5.71 -2.23
CA ALA A 13 -21.35 4.45 -2.96
C ALA A 13 -20.77 4.64 -4.36
N ILE A 14 -20.00 3.66 -4.83
CA ILE A 14 -19.35 3.65 -6.14
C ILE A 14 -19.64 2.32 -6.81
N GLU A 15 -20.02 2.38 -8.09
CA GLU A 15 -20.29 1.20 -8.91
C GLU A 15 -19.00 0.46 -9.30
N ALA A 16 -19.10 -0.85 -9.37
CA ALA A 16 -18.06 -1.73 -9.91
C ALA A 16 -18.19 -1.85 -11.44
N PRO A 17 -17.11 -2.16 -12.18
CA PRO A 17 -15.73 -2.31 -11.70
C PRO A 17 -15.02 -0.95 -11.52
N SER A 18 -14.26 -0.81 -10.44
CA SER A 18 -13.46 0.38 -10.14
C SER A 18 -12.25 0.03 -9.26
N PHE A 19 -11.17 0.84 -9.36
CA PHE A 19 -10.08 0.81 -8.37
C PHE A 19 -10.40 1.60 -7.11
N HIS A 20 -11.36 2.53 -7.19
CA HIS A 20 -11.87 3.19 -5.99
C HIS A 20 -12.50 2.10 -5.11
N PRO A 21 -12.31 2.15 -3.77
CA PRO A 21 -13.02 1.26 -2.87
C PRO A 21 -14.52 1.25 -3.20
N TYR A 22 -15.08 0.07 -3.32
CA TYR A 22 -16.51 -0.16 -3.39
C TYR A 22 -16.82 -1.38 -2.51
N THR A 23 -18.08 -1.55 -2.13
CA THR A 23 -18.55 -2.75 -1.44
C THR A 23 -20.02 -2.94 -1.76
N THR A 24 -20.43 -4.19 -1.87
CA THR A 24 -21.83 -4.61 -1.79
C THR A 24 -21.97 -5.37 -0.48
N GLU A 25 -23.12 -5.30 0.18
CA GLU A 25 -23.36 -6.23 1.31
C GLU A 25 -23.10 -7.67 0.83
N PRO A 26 -22.67 -8.60 1.71
CA PRO A 26 -22.62 -10.01 1.34
C PRO A 26 -24.00 -10.47 0.85
N GLY A 27 -24.14 -10.70 -0.47
CA GLY A 27 -25.40 -11.04 -1.13
C GLY A 27 -26.25 -9.88 -1.66
N GLY A 28 -25.78 -8.63 -1.53
CA GLY A 28 -26.44 -7.44 -2.08
C GLY A 28 -25.99 -7.13 -3.52
N GLU A 29 -26.92 -6.62 -4.33
CA GLU A 29 -26.66 -6.21 -5.73
C GLU A 29 -26.29 -4.72 -5.85
N ALA A 30 -26.64 -3.89 -4.86
CA ALA A 30 -26.48 -2.44 -4.91
C ALA A 30 -25.22 -1.95 -4.16
N PRO A 31 -24.43 -1.03 -4.76
CA PRO A 31 -23.31 -0.38 -4.09
C PRO A 31 -23.72 0.34 -2.81
N GLN A 32 -22.90 0.23 -1.76
CA GLN A 32 -23.17 0.87 -0.47
C GLN A 32 -22.20 2.04 -0.20
N PRO A 33 -22.65 3.08 0.54
CA PRO A 33 -21.75 4.06 1.13
C PRO A 33 -20.72 3.38 2.02
N MET A 34 -19.52 3.95 2.11
CA MET A 34 -18.41 3.38 2.87
C MET A 34 -17.87 4.38 3.89
N LEU A 35 -17.13 3.88 4.88
CA LEU A 35 -16.36 4.72 5.77
C LEU A 35 -14.87 4.46 5.53
N ASN A 36 -14.14 5.47 5.07
CA ASN A 36 -12.70 5.41 5.05
C ASN A 36 -12.16 5.67 6.47
N VAL A 37 -11.33 4.74 6.95
CA VAL A 37 -10.68 4.82 8.26
C VAL A 37 -9.18 5.05 8.05
N GLY A 38 -8.73 6.28 8.28
CA GLY A 38 -7.32 6.64 8.32
C GLY A 38 -6.71 6.17 9.63
N VAL A 39 -5.68 5.32 9.54
CA VAL A 39 -4.94 4.81 10.70
C VAL A 39 -3.55 5.46 10.76
N TRP A 40 -3.21 6.08 11.89
CA TRP A 40 -1.86 6.60 12.15
C TRP A 40 -1.35 6.13 13.49
N GLY A 41 -0.06 5.87 13.54
CA GLY A 41 0.62 5.41 14.75
C GLY A 41 2.00 4.89 14.43
N HIS A 42 2.76 4.61 15.48
CA HIS A 42 4.10 4.08 15.34
C HIS A 42 4.08 2.66 14.78
N SER A 43 4.82 2.46 13.70
CA SER A 43 5.03 1.15 13.11
C SER A 43 6.16 0.38 13.82
N SER A 44 6.17 -0.94 13.65
CA SER A 44 7.28 -1.76 14.16
C SER A 44 8.60 -1.38 13.49
N LYS A 45 9.65 -1.14 14.29
CA LYS A 45 11.03 -0.98 13.77
C LYS A 45 11.58 -2.25 13.10
N LYS A 46 11.09 -3.43 13.50
CA LYS A 46 11.44 -4.72 12.89
C LYS A 46 10.63 -4.93 11.61
N ILE A 47 11.31 -5.06 10.46
CA ILE A 47 10.70 -5.17 9.13
C ILE A 47 9.72 -6.34 9.02
N ASP A 48 10.08 -7.53 9.52
CA ASP A 48 9.19 -8.70 9.41
C ASP A 48 7.90 -8.52 10.22
N ARG A 49 7.98 -7.85 11.37
CA ARG A 49 6.79 -7.53 12.16
C ARG A 49 5.94 -6.44 11.49
N PHE A 50 6.58 -5.42 10.91
CA PHE A 50 5.87 -4.38 10.16
C PHE A 50 5.09 -4.96 8.98
N MET A 51 5.72 -5.88 8.24
CA MET A 51 5.08 -6.56 7.12
C MET A 51 3.91 -7.44 7.57
N ARG A 52 4.09 -8.26 8.62
CA ARG A 52 3.00 -9.08 9.17
C ARG A 52 1.80 -8.22 9.56
N GLN A 53 2.03 -7.12 10.28
CA GLN A 53 0.97 -6.20 10.68
C GLN A 53 0.20 -5.60 9.48
N ASN A 54 0.90 -5.28 8.39
CA ASN A 54 0.21 -4.82 7.17
C ASN A 54 -0.57 -5.95 6.51
N ARG A 55 0.00 -7.16 6.41
CA ARG A 55 -0.68 -8.33 5.85
C ARG A 55 -1.92 -8.72 6.67
N ASP A 56 -1.86 -8.63 7.99
CA ASP A 56 -3.00 -8.91 8.88
C ASP A 56 -4.13 -7.89 8.64
N LEU A 57 -3.78 -6.61 8.47
CA LEU A 57 -4.75 -5.56 8.13
C LEU A 57 -5.36 -5.75 6.74
N GLU A 58 -4.54 -6.11 5.76
CA GLU A 58 -4.95 -6.38 4.38
C GLU A 58 -5.88 -7.60 4.31
N ALA A 59 -5.54 -8.69 5.01
CA ALA A 59 -6.38 -9.87 5.12
C ALA A 59 -7.73 -9.55 5.76
N LYS A 60 -7.75 -8.74 6.84
CA LYS A 60 -9.01 -8.33 7.47
C LYS A 60 -9.86 -7.44 6.56
N LEU A 61 -9.26 -6.57 5.77
CA LEU A 61 -10.00 -5.77 4.79
C LEU A 61 -10.64 -6.66 3.72
N MET A 62 -9.89 -7.64 3.18
CA MET A 62 -10.43 -8.62 2.22
C MET A 62 -11.60 -9.42 2.80
N GLU A 63 -11.47 -9.90 4.04
CA GLU A 63 -12.54 -10.63 4.76
C GLU A 63 -13.83 -9.81 4.86
N LEU A 64 -13.71 -8.49 5.08
CA LEU A 64 -14.84 -7.57 5.21
C LEU A 64 -15.36 -7.05 3.86
N GLY A 65 -14.81 -7.51 2.73
CA GLY A 65 -15.12 -6.95 1.41
C GLY A 65 -14.70 -5.48 1.25
N GLY A 66 -13.81 -5.02 2.13
CA GLY A 66 -13.22 -3.69 2.10
C GLY A 66 -11.96 -3.64 1.24
N ARG A 67 -11.47 -2.43 0.98
CA ARG A 67 -10.28 -2.20 0.16
C ARG A 67 -9.34 -1.21 0.83
N LYS A 68 -8.05 -1.52 0.79
CA LYS A 68 -7.00 -0.58 1.19
C LYS A 68 -6.78 0.44 0.07
N VAL A 69 -6.72 1.72 0.41
CA VAL A 69 -6.41 2.76 -0.58
C VAL A 69 -4.95 2.62 -1.01
N LEU A 70 -4.72 2.53 -2.33
CA LEU A 70 -3.44 2.16 -2.95
C LEU A 70 -2.37 3.26 -2.95
N TYR A 71 -2.39 4.19 -1.98
CA TYR A 71 -1.34 5.19 -1.79
C TYR A 71 -0.25 4.74 -0.80
N SER A 72 -0.54 3.71 -0.01
CA SER A 72 0.34 3.18 1.03
C SER A 72 0.96 1.84 0.61
N HIS A 73 1.99 1.40 1.31
CA HIS A 73 2.63 0.10 1.07
C HIS A 73 1.60 -1.02 1.01
N ALA A 74 1.54 -1.75 -0.11
CA ALA A 74 0.71 -2.94 -0.25
C ALA A 74 1.57 -4.21 -0.23
N TYR A 75 1.14 -5.23 0.51
CA TYR A 75 1.85 -6.51 0.65
C TYR A 75 1.03 -7.71 0.14
N TYR A 76 0.02 -7.44 -0.69
CA TYR A 76 -0.74 -8.46 -1.41
C TYR A 76 0.17 -9.25 -2.35
N THR A 77 -0.11 -10.54 -2.48
CA THR A 77 0.31 -11.33 -3.64
C THR A 77 -0.45 -10.87 -4.88
N GLU A 78 0.09 -11.13 -6.06
CA GLU A 78 -0.57 -10.79 -7.33
C GLU A 78 -1.97 -11.44 -7.42
N LYS A 79 -2.08 -12.69 -6.95
CA LYS A 79 -3.37 -13.38 -6.87
C LYS A 79 -4.35 -12.67 -5.95
N GLU A 80 -3.98 -12.38 -4.70
CA GLU A 80 -4.85 -11.66 -3.76
C GLU A 80 -5.29 -10.30 -4.33
N PHE A 81 -4.40 -9.61 -5.03
CA PHE A 81 -4.71 -8.33 -5.67
C PHE A 81 -5.78 -8.48 -6.77
N TRP A 82 -5.61 -9.42 -7.70
CA TRP A 82 -6.57 -9.64 -8.79
C TRP A 82 -7.82 -10.42 -8.38
N ASP A 83 -7.84 -11.04 -7.20
CA ASP A 83 -9.07 -11.55 -6.60
C ASP A 83 -9.96 -10.38 -6.10
N MET A 84 -9.35 -9.26 -5.69
CA MET A 84 -10.09 -8.05 -5.28
C MET A 84 -10.48 -7.13 -6.44
N TYR A 85 -9.74 -7.15 -7.55
CA TYR A 85 -9.90 -6.23 -8.69
C TYR A 85 -10.06 -6.99 -10.01
N ASP A 86 -10.96 -6.53 -10.87
CA ASP A 86 -11.17 -7.13 -12.18
C ASP A 86 -9.97 -6.86 -13.13
N LYS A 87 -9.09 -7.86 -13.26
CA LYS A 87 -7.91 -7.82 -14.14
C LYS A 87 -8.28 -7.68 -15.62
N ASN A 88 -9.40 -8.26 -16.05
CA ASN A 88 -9.81 -8.24 -17.45
C ASN A 88 -10.33 -6.86 -17.85
N TRP A 89 -11.16 -6.25 -17.01
CA TRP A 89 -11.59 -4.87 -17.15
C TRP A 89 -10.39 -3.91 -17.20
N TYR A 90 -9.43 -4.08 -16.28
CA TYR A 90 -8.23 -3.26 -16.23
C TYR A 90 -7.34 -3.42 -17.48
N THR A 91 -7.13 -4.66 -17.92
CA THR A 91 -6.32 -4.95 -19.13
C THR A 91 -6.92 -4.28 -20.37
N LYS A 92 -8.25 -4.37 -20.55
CA LYS A 92 -8.96 -3.70 -21.65
C LYS A 92 -8.81 -2.18 -21.61
N LEU A 93 -8.80 -1.57 -20.41
CA LEU A 93 -8.53 -0.14 -20.27
C LEU A 93 -7.10 0.21 -20.71
N ARG A 94 -6.10 -0.58 -20.30
CA ARG A 94 -4.71 -0.36 -20.71
C ARG A 94 -4.53 -0.43 -22.23
N GLU A 95 -5.16 -1.40 -22.87
CA GLU A 95 -5.13 -1.54 -24.34
C GLU A 95 -5.79 -0.34 -25.02
N ARG A 96 -7.00 0.03 -24.57
CA ARG A 96 -7.75 1.17 -25.13
C ARG A 96 -6.96 2.48 -25.11
N TYR A 97 -6.20 2.70 -24.04
CA TYR A 97 -5.43 3.94 -23.84
C TYR A 97 -3.93 3.76 -24.16
N SER A 98 -3.54 2.68 -24.85
CA SER A 98 -2.15 2.41 -25.25
C SER A 98 -1.13 2.45 -24.10
N ALA A 99 -1.55 2.03 -22.91
CA ALA A 99 -0.72 2.02 -21.69
C ALA A 99 0.01 0.68 -21.48
N THR A 100 -0.01 -0.22 -22.47
CA THR A 100 0.53 -1.60 -22.35
C THR A 100 2.05 -1.65 -22.13
N SER A 101 2.79 -0.61 -22.54
CA SER A 101 4.24 -0.48 -22.32
C SER A 101 4.63 0.02 -20.93
N LEU A 102 3.69 0.59 -20.17
CA LEU A 102 3.93 1.08 -18.81
C LEU A 102 3.85 -0.07 -17.80
N PRO A 103 4.41 0.05 -16.59
CA PRO A 103 4.13 -0.91 -15.52
C PRO A 103 2.64 -1.02 -15.23
N ASP A 104 2.22 -2.17 -14.71
CA ASP A 104 0.84 -2.33 -14.28
C ASP A 104 0.57 -1.68 -12.90
N VAL A 105 -0.69 -1.62 -12.48
CA VAL A 105 -1.05 -1.01 -11.20
C VAL A 105 -0.53 -1.83 -10.02
N TYR A 106 -0.46 -3.15 -10.14
CA TYR A 106 0.07 -4.04 -9.11
C TYR A 106 1.57 -3.81 -8.95
N ASP A 107 2.32 -3.80 -10.06
CA ASP A 107 3.75 -3.48 -10.13
C ASP A 107 4.07 -2.13 -9.48
N LYS A 108 3.15 -1.17 -9.62
CA LYS A 108 3.32 0.18 -9.08
C LYS A 108 3.09 0.27 -7.57
N VAL A 109 2.12 -0.47 -7.03
CA VAL A 109 1.64 -0.26 -5.65
C VAL A 109 2.18 -1.28 -4.66
N VAL A 110 2.56 -2.47 -5.13
CA VAL A 110 3.07 -3.53 -4.27
C VAL A 110 4.55 -3.34 -3.98
N VAL A 111 4.89 -3.61 -2.72
CA VAL A 111 6.24 -3.45 -2.22
C VAL A 111 7.07 -4.67 -2.56
N ASP A 112 8.21 -4.46 -3.24
CA ASP A 112 9.26 -5.47 -3.37
C ASP A 112 9.94 -5.70 -2.02
N VAL A 113 9.48 -6.74 -1.33
CA VAL A 113 9.93 -7.13 0.01
C VAL A 113 11.44 -7.31 0.08
N THR A 114 12.03 -7.92 -0.94
CA THR A 114 13.47 -8.24 -0.96
C THR A 114 14.26 -6.95 -1.03
N LYS A 115 13.91 -6.06 -1.97
CA LYS A 115 14.54 -4.74 -2.09
C LYS A 115 14.34 -3.89 -0.84
N GLU A 116 13.18 -3.95 -0.19
CA GLU A 116 12.95 -3.23 1.08
C GLU A 116 13.86 -3.71 2.21
N LYS A 117 14.02 -5.03 2.36
CA LYS A 117 14.92 -5.63 3.34
C LYS A 117 16.37 -5.23 3.09
N GLU A 118 16.81 -5.26 1.82
CA GLU A 118 18.14 -4.83 1.42
C GLU A 118 18.37 -3.34 1.67
N ARG A 119 17.42 -2.49 1.29
CA ARG A 119 17.52 -1.03 1.46
C ARG A 119 17.69 -0.66 2.92
N LYS A 120 16.85 -1.21 3.82
CA LYS A 120 16.98 -0.97 5.26
C LYS A 120 18.19 -1.67 5.88
N SER A 121 18.69 -2.76 5.31
CA SER A 121 19.88 -3.43 5.85
C SER A 121 21.17 -2.70 5.48
N ILE A 122 21.29 -2.19 4.25
CA ILE A 122 22.55 -1.65 3.72
C ILE A 122 22.64 -0.14 3.94
N ARG A 123 21.63 0.64 3.49
CA ARG A 123 21.68 2.11 3.63
C ARG A 123 21.60 2.55 5.09
N ASP A 124 20.70 1.95 5.88
CA ASP A 124 20.57 2.30 7.30
C ASP A 124 21.72 1.75 8.14
N LYS A 125 22.58 0.86 7.64
CA LYS A 125 23.84 0.55 8.34
C LYS A 125 24.93 1.52 7.92
N VAL A 126 25.13 1.72 6.62
CA VAL A 126 26.21 2.58 6.10
C VAL A 126 26.02 4.05 6.50
N ALA A 127 24.80 4.58 6.49
CA ALA A 127 24.53 5.99 6.78
C ALA A 127 24.72 6.39 8.25
N VAL A 128 24.63 5.45 9.20
CA VAL A 128 24.80 5.70 10.64
C VAL A 128 26.04 5.04 11.25
N THR A 129 26.83 4.31 10.45
CA THR A 129 28.10 3.76 10.93
C THR A 129 29.21 4.79 10.75
N TRP A 130 30.02 4.97 11.79
CA TRP A 130 31.23 5.78 11.74
C TRP A 130 32.26 5.15 10.78
N PRO A 131 32.96 5.93 9.92
CA PRO A 131 33.03 7.39 9.85
C PRO A 131 32.04 8.04 8.88
N PHE A 132 31.25 7.26 8.13
CA PHE A 132 30.39 7.76 7.05
C PHE A 132 29.29 8.71 7.54
N ALA A 133 28.70 8.44 8.70
CA ALA A 133 27.73 9.34 9.33
C ALA A 133 28.30 10.76 9.57
N GLY A 134 29.57 10.84 9.99
CA GLY A 134 30.27 12.11 10.21
C GLY A 134 30.58 12.84 8.92
N LEU A 135 31.05 12.11 7.89
CA LEU A 135 31.33 12.68 6.56
C LEU A 135 30.06 13.21 5.87
N ILE A 136 28.95 12.49 5.95
CA ILE A 136 27.64 12.93 5.42
C ILE A 136 27.16 14.19 6.14
N GLY A 137 27.31 14.25 7.47
CA GLY A 137 26.96 15.43 8.26
C GLY A 137 27.77 16.67 7.87
N VAL A 138 29.09 16.54 7.75
CA VAL A 138 29.97 17.65 7.34
C VAL A 138 29.68 18.11 5.91
N TRP A 139 29.52 17.17 4.98
CA TRP A 139 29.21 17.51 3.58
C TRP A 139 27.86 18.23 3.43
N SER A 140 26.83 17.81 4.18
CA SER A 140 25.54 18.49 4.20
C SER A 140 25.60 19.89 4.82
N ALA A 141 26.53 20.14 5.74
CA ALA A 141 26.73 21.45 6.35
C ALA A 141 27.46 22.45 5.43
N ILE A 142 28.37 21.95 4.60
CA ILE A 142 29.13 22.76 3.61
C ILE A 142 28.27 23.14 2.39
N ARG A 143 27.21 22.37 2.10
CA ARG A 143 26.32 22.59 0.95
C ARG A 143 25.21 23.63 1.18
N LYS A 144 25.23 24.36 2.31
CA LYS A 144 24.37 25.52 2.60
C LYS A 144 25.07 26.82 2.27
#